data_AF-A0A0J5P575-F1
#
_entry.id   AF-A0A0J5P575-F1
#
_cell.length_a   1.000
_cell.length_b   1.000
_cell.length_c   1.000
_cell.angle_alpha   90.00
_cell.angle_beta   90.00
_cell.angle_gamma   90.00
#
_symmetry.space_group_name_H-M   'P 1'
#
loop_
_entity.id
_entity.type
_entity.pdbx_description
1 polymer ?
#
loop_
_entity_poly.entity_id
_entity_poly.type
_entity_poly.pdbx_seq_one_letter_code
_entity_poly.pdbx_strand_id
1 'polypeptide(L)'
;MKKLLTLSILGLLLVGCDDETTQQTTSSDQTQTVTVEEPKIQAAQPESVIENIAFTKNEKGTVIFNNVPDMFVAFSSYDKEDNNIKVISENPLHIQLNPNIFKLEDDKDTVQMIEQEFISAIYKIFTHTNINEFILEMLPVDIKTEKPLHKKFNRKIKITRERALTVLQNFSPAKSFDQLVNFNEQEKYNIIGLSPSKLASKFNNNKYSDFIFKALSTGKIDIPKQEVIIPLNIDMKIIQERLAMADIITSIEPRDLTNGKKAYDIKLSKIVMIEGIGNSQNNVESLSLQFGMVSEPKIIIDTVAGFGVSSFVMPNPDKTFKEINKMVEKAGKQMKKKDIVEITSNVGDITLQLKVFKNMGGLSYLTFKKVEWKPVDFSVEE
;
A
#
# COMPACT_ATOMS: atom_id res chain seq x y z
N MET A 1 49.85 -2.39 27.37
CA MET A 1 49.36 -1.10 26.82
C MET A 1 48.12 -0.74 27.65
N LYS A 2 48.05 0.40 28.38
CA LYS A 2 47.64 1.73 27.88
C LYS A 2 46.35 1.61 27.03
N LYS A 3 45.15 2.13 27.38
CA LYS A 3 44.66 3.07 28.44
C LYS A 3 43.26 2.56 28.91
N LEU A 4 42.82 2.65 30.16
CA LEU A 4 42.46 3.84 30.99
C LEU A 4 41.21 4.59 30.48
N LEU A 5 40.06 4.41 31.15
CA LEU A 5 39.21 5.51 31.64
C LEU A 5 38.11 5.02 32.61
N THR A 6 37.88 5.83 33.65
CA THR A 6 37.01 5.56 34.81
C THR A 6 36.19 6.80 35.14
N LEU A 7 35.00 6.56 35.71
CA LEU A 7 34.24 7.39 36.66
C LEU A 7 33.49 8.67 36.22
N SER A 8 32.50 8.98 37.08
CA SER A 8 31.71 10.22 37.27
C SER A 8 30.43 10.27 36.42
N ILE A 9 29.19 10.20 36.95
CA ILE A 9 28.62 10.68 38.23
C ILE A 9 28.88 12.16 38.48
N LEU A 10 27.87 12.99 38.24
CA LEU A 10 27.51 14.09 39.15
C LEU A 10 26.03 14.45 38.95
N GLY A 11 25.24 14.41 40.03
CA GLY A 11 23.92 15.01 40.08
C GLY A 11 24.01 16.39 40.73
N LEU A 12 23.09 17.28 40.39
CA LEU A 12 22.91 18.57 41.06
C LEU A 12 21.45 18.74 41.46
N LEU A 13 21.17 18.39 42.72
CA LEU A 13 20.07 18.96 43.49
C LEU A 13 20.66 20.12 44.31
N LEU A 14 20.02 21.28 44.29
CA LEU A 14 20.20 22.32 45.30
C LEU A 14 18.84 22.81 45.75
N VAL A 15 18.68 22.93 47.07
CA VAL A 15 17.49 23.36 47.82
C VAL A 15 17.95 24.34 48.89
N GLY A 16 17.15 25.38 49.16
CA GLY A 16 17.41 26.50 50.08
C GLY A 16 16.71 27.75 49.51
N CYS A 17 15.66 28.37 50.06
CA CYS A 17 15.30 28.65 51.46
C CYS A 17 16.41 29.40 52.22
N ASP A 18 16.27 30.59 52.83
CA ASP A 18 15.24 31.67 52.85
C ASP A 18 16.01 33.02 53.14
N ASP A 19 15.48 34.23 53.38
CA ASP A 19 14.12 34.83 53.43
C ASP A 19 14.18 36.38 53.27
N GLU A 20 13.02 37.05 53.14
CA GLU A 20 12.68 38.47 53.41
C GLU A 20 13.49 39.63 52.75
N THR A 21 12.97 40.84 52.47
CA THR A 21 11.74 41.54 52.90
C THR A 21 11.21 42.56 51.84
N THR A 22 9.88 42.62 51.68
CA THR A 22 9.00 43.82 51.60
C THR A 22 9.29 45.03 50.68
N GLN A 23 8.39 45.31 49.71
CA GLN A 23 7.48 46.48 49.80
C GLN A 23 6.20 46.41 48.91
N GLN A 24 5.07 46.64 49.58
CA GLN A 24 3.69 47.02 49.19
C GLN A 24 3.33 47.34 47.72
N THR A 25 2.11 46.94 47.30
CA THR A 25 0.94 47.86 47.17
C THR A 25 -0.39 47.07 47.14
N THR A 26 -1.48 47.71 47.56
CA THR A 26 -2.80 47.15 47.90
C THR A 26 -3.72 46.83 46.70
N SER A 27 -4.48 45.75 46.86
CA SER A 27 -5.78 45.37 46.28
C SER A 27 -6.41 46.14 45.10
N SER A 28 -6.79 45.38 44.06
CA SER A 28 -8.08 45.52 43.39
C SER A 28 -8.58 44.15 42.91
N ASP A 29 -9.90 43.94 42.92
CA ASP A 29 -10.52 42.68 42.49
C ASP A 29 -10.18 42.35 41.04
N GLN A 30 -9.71 41.12 40.80
CA GLN A 30 -9.70 40.52 39.47
C GLN A 30 -10.57 39.28 39.45
N THR A 31 -11.74 39.44 38.84
CA THR A 31 -12.55 38.36 38.31
C THR A 31 -11.64 37.41 37.53
N GLN A 32 -11.59 36.13 37.91
CA GLN A 32 -10.84 35.13 37.16
C GLN A 32 -11.50 34.91 35.80
N THR A 33 -11.06 35.65 34.79
CA THR A 33 -11.25 35.27 33.40
C THR A 33 -10.51 33.95 33.20
N VAL A 34 -11.25 32.86 33.04
CA VAL A 34 -10.67 31.60 32.57
C VAL A 34 -10.23 31.83 31.13
N THR A 35 -8.96 32.18 30.96
CA THR A 35 -8.33 32.17 29.64
C THR A 35 -8.28 30.74 29.18
N VAL A 36 -9.28 30.34 28.38
CA VAL A 36 -9.20 29.13 27.57
C VAL A 36 -8.01 29.36 26.64
N GLU A 37 -6.90 28.63 26.84
CA GLU A 37 -5.84 28.60 25.85
C GLU A 37 -6.44 28.11 24.54
N GLU A 38 -6.52 29.00 23.54
CA GLU A 38 -6.93 28.58 22.20
C GLU A 38 -5.99 27.47 21.72
N PRO A 39 -6.52 26.38 21.15
CA PRO A 39 -5.72 25.24 20.73
C PRO A 39 -4.73 25.69 19.66
N LYS A 40 -3.45 25.80 20.05
CA LYS A 40 -2.38 26.34 19.20
C LYS A 40 -2.31 25.59 17.87
N ILE A 41 -2.75 26.24 16.80
CA ILE A 41 -2.72 25.72 15.44
C ILE A 41 -1.27 25.32 15.10
N GLN A 42 -1.09 24.08 14.64
CA GLN A 42 0.23 23.50 14.30
C GLN A 42 0.50 23.48 12.79
N ALA A 43 -0.57 23.55 11.99
CA ALA A 43 -0.51 23.71 10.54
C ALA A 43 -0.17 25.16 10.15
N ALA A 44 0.46 25.33 8.99
CA ALA A 44 0.71 26.64 8.41
C ALA A 44 -0.53 27.16 7.67
N GLN A 45 -0.69 28.49 7.64
CA GLN A 45 -1.66 29.14 6.76
C GLN A 45 -1.06 29.31 5.35
N PRO A 46 -1.83 29.16 4.26
CA PRO A 46 -1.35 29.42 2.90
C PRO A 46 -0.64 30.77 2.74
N GLU A 47 -1.20 31.81 3.37
CA GLU A 47 -0.69 33.18 3.37
C GLU A 47 0.71 33.32 3.98
N SER A 48 1.16 32.37 4.80
CA SER A 48 2.50 32.35 5.42
C SER A 48 3.52 31.48 4.67
N VAL A 49 3.14 30.85 3.55
CA VAL A 49 4.01 29.92 2.80
C VAL A 49 4.01 30.23 1.29
N ILE A 50 2.88 30.64 0.73
CA ILE A 50 2.75 31.04 -0.67
C ILE A 50 3.19 32.51 -0.80
N GLU A 51 4.48 32.74 -1.05
CA GLU A 51 5.01 34.07 -1.33
C GLU A 51 4.81 34.46 -2.80
N ASN A 52 4.50 35.75 -3.04
CA ASN A 52 4.46 36.39 -4.37
C ASN A 52 3.50 35.80 -5.42
N ILE A 53 2.67 34.81 -5.07
CA ILE A 53 1.67 34.18 -5.95
C ILE A 53 0.26 34.52 -5.46
N ALA A 54 -0.57 35.09 -6.35
CA ALA A 54 -1.94 35.45 -6.03
C ALA A 54 -2.88 34.22 -6.05
N PHE A 55 -3.63 34.03 -4.96
CA PHE A 55 -4.64 33.00 -4.83
C PHE A 55 -5.91 33.53 -4.15
N THR A 56 -6.97 32.75 -4.22
CA THR A 56 -8.23 32.93 -3.46
C THR A 56 -8.54 31.66 -2.67
N LYS A 57 -9.52 31.70 -1.77
CA LYS A 57 -10.05 30.50 -1.10
C LYS A 57 -11.51 30.29 -1.53
N ASN A 58 -11.91 29.05 -1.80
CA ASN A 58 -13.32 28.72 -2.06
C ASN A 58 -14.12 28.58 -0.75
N GLU A 59 -15.42 28.23 -0.83
CA GLU A 59 -16.31 28.06 0.32
C GLU A 59 -15.84 27.01 1.36
N LYS A 60 -14.95 26.09 0.99
CA LYS A 60 -14.36 25.10 1.89
C LYS A 60 -13.00 25.52 2.45
N GLY A 61 -12.47 26.66 2.02
CA GLY A 61 -11.11 27.10 2.34
C GLY A 61 -10.04 26.55 1.40
N THR A 62 -10.39 25.77 0.37
CA THR A 62 -9.43 25.27 -0.64
C THR A 62 -8.78 26.45 -1.35
N VAL A 63 -7.45 26.45 -1.44
CA VAL A 63 -6.67 27.45 -2.19
C VAL A 63 -6.89 27.26 -3.69
N ILE A 64 -7.32 28.32 -4.37
CA ILE A 64 -7.58 28.39 -5.80
C ILE A 64 -6.67 29.44 -6.44
N PHE A 65 -5.84 29.00 -7.40
CA PHE A 65 -4.94 29.85 -8.19
C PHE A 65 -5.60 30.30 -9.49
N ASN A 66 -5.13 31.44 -10.00
CA ASN A 66 -5.61 32.03 -11.26
C ASN A 66 -5.17 31.23 -12.50
N ASN A 67 -4.02 30.54 -12.45
CA ASN A 67 -3.49 29.74 -13.55
C ASN A 67 -2.68 28.54 -13.03
N VAL A 68 -2.42 27.58 -13.94
CA VAL A 68 -1.76 26.31 -13.61
C VAL A 68 -0.25 26.42 -13.34
N PRO A 69 0.54 27.22 -14.09
CA PRO A 69 1.94 27.47 -13.73
C PRO A 69 2.13 27.96 -12.29
N ASP A 70 1.40 28.99 -11.89
CA ASP A 70 1.51 29.57 -10.53
C ASP A 70 1.14 28.54 -9.45
N MET A 71 0.10 27.73 -9.70
CA MET A 71 -0.25 26.59 -8.84
C MET A 71 0.93 25.61 -8.68
N PHE A 72 1.57 25.19 -9.78
CA PHE A 72 2.67 24.21 -9.68
C PHE A 72 3.94 24.76 -9.01
N VAL A 73 4.21 26.05 -9.14
CA VAL A 73 5.30 26.74 -8.41
C VAL A 73 4.99 26.80 -6.91
N ALA A 74 3.74 27.14 -6.53
CA ALA A 74 3.31 27.15 -5.13
C ALA A 74 3.33 25.75 -4.46
N PHE A 75 3.21 24.68 -5.25
CA PHE A 75 3.42 23.29 -4.80
C PHE A 75 4.88 22.81 -4.89
N SER A 76 5.82 23.69 -5.27
CA SER A 76 7.23 23.37 -5.57
C SER A 76 7.39 22.10 -6.44
N SER A 77 6.44 21.90 -7.35
CA SER A 77 6.33 20.66 -8.15
C SER A 77 6.91 20.84 -9.55
N TYR A 78 6.65 22.00 -10.17
CA TYR A 78 7.16 22.34 -11.49
C TYR A 78 7.39 23.85 -11.62
N ASP A 79 8.49 24.23 -12.29
CA ASP A 79 8.91 25.60 -12.56
C ASP A 79 9.30 25.77 -14.05
N LYS A 80 9.03 26.95 -14.60
CA LYS A 80 9.48 27.37 -15.92
C LYS A 80 11.00 27.55 -15.96
N GLU A 81 11.62 28.00 -14.87
CA GLU A 81 13.07 28.20 -14.79
C GLU A 81 13.83 26.87 -14.97
N ASP A 82 13.35 25.81 -14.31
CA ASP A 82 13.83 24.43 -14.48
C ASP A 82 13.44 23.77 -15.81
N ASN A 83 12.70 24.48 -16.68
CA ASN A 83 12.16 23.97 -17.96
C ASN A 83 11.32 22.68 -17.82
N ASN A 84 10.81 22.38 -16.63
CA ASN A 84 10.05 21.16 -16.35
C ASN A 84 8.52 21.35 -16.53
N ILE A 85 8.05 22.59 -16.75
CA ILE A 85 6.70 22.91 -17.23
C ILE A 85 6.72 23.89 -18.41
N LYS A 86 5.80 23.68 -19.37
CA LYS A 86 5.58 24.59 -20.50
C LYS A 86 4.08 24.70 -20.83
N VAL A 87 3.59 25.92 -21.01
CA VAL A 87 2.28 26.16 -21.63
C VAL A 87 2.47 26.16 -23.15
N ILE A 88 1.76 25.27 -23.84
CA ILE A 88 1.83 25.09 -25.30
C ILE A 88 0.75 25.94 -26.00
N SER A 89 -0.43 26.04 -25.41
CA SER A 89 -1.51 26.94 -25.81
C SER A 89 -2.38 27.29 -24.61
N GLU A 90 -2.97 28.49 -24.60
CA GLU A 90 -3.87 28.94 -23.54
C GLU A 90 -5.34 28.62 -23.82
N ASN A 91 -5.74 28.55 -25.10
CA ASN A 91 -7.11 28.21 -25.51
C ASN A 91 -7.13 27.28 -26.75
N PRO A 92 -7.52 26.00 -26.61
CA PRO A 92 -7.72 25.30 -25.35
C PRO A 92 -6.40 25.23 -24.57
N LEU A 93 -6.48 25.17 -23.24
CA LEU A 93 -5.31 25.09 -22.39
C LEU A 93 -4.57 23.76 -22.64
N HIS A 94 -3.30 23.84 -23.03
CA HIS A 94 -2.42 22.70 -23.23
C HIS A 94 -1.13 22.92 -22.45
N ILE A 95 -0.88 22.05 -21.47
CA ILE A 95 0.29 22.06 -20.60
C ILE A 95 1.15 20.83 -20.90
N GLN A 96 2.45 21.04 -21.02
CA GLN A 96 3.46 19.99 -21.08
C GLN A 96 4.26 19.98 -19.77
N LEU A 97 4.42 18.81 -19.16
CA LEU A 97 5.27 18.56 -18.00
C LEU A 97 6.43 17.63 -18.38
N ASN A 98 7.64 17.90 -17.87
CA ASN A 98 8.84 17.12 -18.10
C ASN A 98 9.40 16.63 -16.74
N PRO A 99 8.70 15.74 -16.00
CA PRO A 99 9.14 15.29 -14.69
C PRO A 99 10.44 14.48 -14.78
N ASN A 100 11.30 14.64 -13.77
CA ASN A 100 12.48 13.81 -13.59
C ASN A 100 12.10 12.48 -12.93
N ILE A 101 12.28 11.40 -13.67
CA ILE A 101 11.81 10.04 -13.36
C ILE A 101 13.02 9.11 -13.28
N PHE A 102 13.14 8.37 -12.18
CA PHE A 102 14.17 7.33 -12.05
C PHE A 102 13.73 6.09 -12.84
N LYS A 103 14.40 5.79 -13.97
CA LYS A 103 14.07 4.59 -14.73
C LYS A 103 14.46 3.33 -13.94
N LEU A 104 13.46 2.47 -13.71
CA LEU A 104 13.61 1.16 -13.07
C LEU A 104 13.99 0.06 -14.07
N GLU A 105 14.35 -1.12 -13.56
CA GLU A 105 14.72 -2.26 -14.40
C GLU A 105 13.52 -2.86 -15.14
N ASP A 106 12.34 -2.95 -14.49
CA ASP A 106 11.08 -3.24 -15.17
C ASP A 106 10.50 -1.94 -15.76
N ASP A 107 10.15 -2.00 -17.05
CA ASP A 107 9.43 -0.93 -17.73
C ASP A 107 8.03 -0.72 -17.14
N LYS A 108 7.40 -1.75 -16.55
CA LYS A 108 6.07 -1.67 -15.93
C LYS A 108 6.05 -0.77 -14.71
N ASP A 109 6.99 -0.94 -13.79
CA ASP A 109 7.09 -0.14 -12.58
C ASP A 109 7.39 1.33 -12.95
N THR A 110 8.23 1.53 -13.96
CA THR A 110 8.49 2.87 -14.53
C THR A 110 7.21 3.48 -15.13
N VAL A 111 6.40 2.70 -15.87
CA VAL A 111 5.09 3.13 -16.41
C VAL A 111 4.13 3.51 -15.28
N GLN A 112 4.04 2.69 -14.23
CA GLN A 112 3.15 2.91 -13.11
C GLN A 112 3.45 4.23 -12.40
N MET A 113 4.74 4.50 -12.10
CA MET A 113 5.19 5.73 -11.46
C MET A 113 4.85 6.98 -12.30
N ILE A 114 5.00 6.92 -13.63
CA ILE A 114 4.61 8.01 -14.53
C ILE A 114 3.10 8.23 -14.53
N GLU A 115 2.29 7.16 -14.49
CA GLU A 115 0.84 7.28 -14.45
C GLU A 115 0.34 7.85 -13.13
N GLN A 116 0.96 7.50 -12.00
CA GLN A 116 0.68 8.10 -10.69
C GLN A 116 0.98 9.60 -10.67
N GLU A 117 2.12 10.04 -11.21
CA GLU A 117 2.46 11.47 -11.33
C GLU A 117 1.51 12.21 -12.31
N PHE A 118 1.13 11.57 -13.42
CA PHE A 118 0.16 12.12 -14.37
C PHE A 118 -1.24 12.30 -13.75
N ILE A 119 -1.68 11.34 -12.95
CA ILE A 119 -2.93 11.40 -12.18
C ILE A 119 -2.83 12.54 -11.14
N SER A 120 -1.77 12.55 -10.34
CA SER A 120 -1.48 13.60 -9.35
C SER A 120 -1.56 15.01 -9.96
N ALA A 121 -0.92 15.23 -11.10
CA ALA A 121 -0.97 16.50 -11.83
C ALA A 121 -2.39 16.88 -12.28
N ILE A 122 -3.17 15.95 -12.85
CA ILE A 122 -4.56 16.22 -13.25
C ILE A 122 -5.42 16.66 -12.06
N TYR A 123 -5.33 15.94 -10.94
CA TYR A 123 -6.19 16.22 -9.79
C TYR A 123 -5.72 17.44 -9.01
N LYS A 124 -4.42 17.76 -8.94
CA LYS A 124 -3.94 19.07 -8.47
C LYS A 124 -4.58 20.22 -9.27
N ILE A 125 -4.54 20.16 -10.60
CA ILE A 125 -5.12 21.20 -11.48
C ILE A 125 -6.61 21.39 -11.21
N PHE A 126 -7.41 20.32 -11.19
CA PHE A 126 -8.86 20.47 -10.95
C PHE A 126 -9.19 20.86 -9.50
N THR A 127 -8.37 20.48 -8.51
CA THR A 127 -8.61 20.86 -7.11
C THR A 127 -8.31 22.35 -6.87
N HIS A 128 -7.21 22.86 -7.44
CA HIS A 128 -6.68 24.19 -7.12
C HIS A 128 -6.83 25.23 -8.23
N THR A 129 -7.63 24.97 -9.26
CA THR A 129 -8.00 25.96 -10.29
C THR A 129 -9.46 25.82 -10.72
N ASN A 130 -10.04 26.89 -11.27
CA ASN A 130 -11.40 26.91 -11.83
C ASN A 130 -11.49 26.43 -13.30
N ILE A 131 -10.48 25.72 -13.80
CA ILE A 131 -10.44 25.24 -15.18
C ILE A 131 -11.42 24.09 -15.40
N ASN A 132 -12.16 24.15 -16.52
CA ASN A 132 -13.16 23.15 -16.91
C ASN A 132 -12.63 22.08 -17.86
N GLU A 133 -11.68 22.40 -18.73
CA GLU A 133 -10.97 21.44 -19.58
C GLU A 133 -9.52 21.84 -19.83
N PHE A 134 -8.65 20.85 -20.02
CA PHE A 134 -7.27 21.05 -20.49
C PHE A 134 -6.74 19.82 -21.20
N ILE A 135 -5.63 20.02 -21.93
CA ILE A 135 -4.77 18.96 -22.44
C ILE A 135 -3.54 18.91 -21.55
N LEU A 136 -3.26 17.75 -20.95
CA LEU A 136 -1.99 17.49 -20.27
C LEU A 136 -1.15 16.56 -21.13
N GLU A 137 0.10 16.94 -21.35
CA GLU A 137 1.13 16.12 -21.97
C GLU A 137 2.30 15.97 -20.99
N MET A 138 2.84 14.76 -20.88
CA MET A 138 3.96 14.44 -19.98
C MET A 138 5.04 13.71 -20.75
N LEU A 139 6.23 14.31 -20.77
CA LEU A 139 7.41 13.86 -21.49
C LEU A 139 8.54 13.62 -20.46
N PRO A 140 8.51 12.48 -19.73
CA PRO A 140 9.39 12.26 -18.59
C PRO A 140 10.87 12.16 -19.01
N VAL A 141 11.76 12.68 -18.17
CA VAL A 141 13.21 12.72 -18.34
C VAL A 141 13.86 11.73 -17.37
N ASP A 142 14.85 10.96 -17.82
CA ASP A 142 15.59 10.05 -16.94
C ASP A 142 16.58 10.82 -16.07
N ILE A 143 16.35 10.83 -14.74
CA ILE A 143 17.20 11.55 -13.78
C ILE A 143 18.67 11.10 -13.78
N LYS A 144 18.99 9.90 -14.30
CA LYS A 144 20.38 9.40 -14.42
C LYS A 144 21.12 9.92 -15.65
N THR A 145 20.40 10.33 -16.69
CA THR A 145 21.00 10.64 -18.00
C THR A 145 20.60 11.99 -18.57
N GLU A 146 19.67 12.69 -17.91
CA GLU A 146 19.09 13.99 -18.29
C GLU A 146 18.46 13.98 -19.69
N LYS A 147 18.12 12.78 -20.20
CA LYS A 147 17.53 12.58 -21.53
C LYS A 147 16.06 12.19 -21.44
N PRO A 148 15.22 12.63 -22.39
CA PRO A 148 13.84 12.16 -22.50
C PRO A 148 13.78 10.64 -22.57
N LEU A 149 12.86 10.05 -21.80
CA LEU A 149 12.56 8.63 -21.87
C LEU A 149 11.95 8.26 -23.22
N HIS A 150 12.00 6.96 -23.55
CA HIS A 150 11.44 6.44 -24.80
C HIS A 150 9.93 6.74 -24.90
N LYS A 151 9.43 7.09 -26.10
CA LYS A 151 8.04 7.55 -26.37
C LYS A 151 6.91 6.71 -25.76
N LYS A 152 7.15 5.41 -25.46
CA LYS A 152 6.20 4.52 -24.75
C LYS A 152 5.84 5.00 -23.34
N PHE A 153 6.70 5.82 -22.74
CA PHE A 153 6.55 6.42 -21.42
C PHE A 153 5.80 7.76 -21.45
N ASN A 154 5.64 8.37 -22.62
CA ASN A 154 4.91 9.63 -22.75
C ASN A 154 3.43 9.39 -22.42
N ARG A 155 2.77 10.40 -21.85
CA ARG A 155 1.33 10.38 -21.55
C ARG A 155 0.69 11.66 -22.07
N LYS A 156 -0.48 11.57 -22.70
CA LYS A 156 -1.21 12.74 -23.20
C LYS A 156 -2.72 12.49 -23.16
N ILE A 157 -3.46 13.40 -22.52
CA ILE A 157 -4.92 13.32 -22.37
C ILE A 157 -5.53 14.71 -22.51
N LYS A 158 -6.63 14.84 -23.28
CA LYS A 158 -7.60 15.94 -23.11
C LYS A 158 -8.65 15.50 -22.09
N ILE A 159 -8.78 16.24 -20.99
CA ILE A 159 -9.65 15.90 -19.85
C ILE A 159 -10.58 17.08 -19.50
N THR A 160 -11.79 16.76 -19.04
CA THR A 160 -12.77 17.71 -18.49
C THR A 160 -12.96 17.49 -17.00
N ARG A 161 -13.36 18.54 -16.29
CA ARG A 161 -13.58 18.55 -14.83
C ARG A 161 -14.62 17.53 -14.40
N GLU A 162 -15.74 17.47 -15.12
CA GLU A 162 -16.80 16.47 -14.93
C GLU A 162 -16.24 15.04 -15.02
N ARG A 163 -15.48 14.74 -16.08
CA ARG A 163 -14.95 13.40 -16.32
C ARG A 163 -13.92 12.99 -15.27
N ALA A 164 -13.05 13.90 -14.85
CA ALA A 164 -12.13 13.65 -13.75
C ALA A 164 -12.89 13.40 -12.44
N LEU A 165 -13.96 14.16 -12.16
CA LEU A 165 -14.79 13.94 -10.98
C LEU A 165 -15.47 12.57 -11.00
N THR A 166 -16.03 12.15 -12.14
CA THR A 166 -16.65 10.82 -12.29
C THR A 166 -15.64 9.69 -12.08
N VAL A 167 -14.41 9.83 -12.59
CA VAL A 167 -13.34 8.84 -12.33
C VAL A 167 -12.97 8.82 -10.84
N LEU A 168 -12.77 9.98 -10.22
CA LEU A 168 -12.46 10.09 -8.79
C LEU A 168 -13.52 9.41 -7.91
N GLN A 169 -14.81 9.63 -8.20
CA GLN A 169 -15.94 9.04 -7.48
C GLN A 169 -16.09 7.52 -7.65
N ASN A 170 -15.48 6.92 -8.68
CA ASN A 170 -15.50 5.48 -8.94
C ASN A 170 -14.25 4.75 -8.40
N PHE A 171 -13.16 5.46 -8.21
CA PHE A 171 -11.86 4.91 -7.75
C PHE A 171 -11.45 5.44 -6.36
N SER A 172 -12.35 6.12 -5.65
CA SER A 172 -12.19 6.58 -4.26
C SER A 172 -13.54 6.88 -3.60
N PRO A 173 -13.62 7.04 -2.26
CA PRO A 173 -14.84 7.51 -1.60
C PRO A 173 -15.18 8.99 -1.88
N ALA A 174 -14.26 9.78 -2.45
CA ALA A 174 -14.42 11.23 -2.63
C ALA A 174 -15.64 11.60 -3.48
N LYS A 175 -16.33 12.67 -3.09
CA LYS A 175 -17.52 13.24 -3.75
C LYS A 175 -17.22 14.55 -4.47
N SER A 176 -16.21 15.30 -4.05
CA SER A 176 -15.68 16.50 -4.73
C SER A 176 -14.15 16.54 -4.66
N PHE A 177 -13.55 17.42 -5.45
CA PHE A 177 -12.11 17.67 -5.42
C PHE A 177 -11.63 18.22 -4.06
N ASP A 178 -12.46 18.96 -3.32
CA ASP A 178 -12.08 19.50 -1.99
C ASP A 178 -11.73 18.41 -0.97
N GLN A 179 -12.25 17.19 -1.12
CA GLN A 179 -11.89 16.06 -0.24
C GLN A 179 -10.47 15.52 -0.51
N LEU A 180 -9.80 16.01 -1.57
CA LEU A 180 -8.38 15.79 -1.83
C LEU A 180 -7.47 16.74 -1.05
N VAL A 181 -8.05 17.67 -0.27
CA VAL A 181 -7.33 18.74 0.45
C VAL A 181 -7.39 18.50 1.96
N ASN A 182 -6.29 18.82 2.65
CA ASN A 182 -6.16 18.68 4.09
C ASN A 182 -6.49 19.98 4.83
N PHE A 183 -7.44 19.90 5.75
CA PHE A 183 -7.89 21.00 6.62
C PHE A 183 -7.56 20.78 8.10
N ASN A 184 -6.75 19.76 8.43
CA ASN A 184 -6.42 19.47 9.82
C ASN A 184 -5.42 20.50 10.36
N GLU A 185 -5.91 21.39 11.22
CA GLU A 185 -5.12 22.45 11.87
C GLU A 185 -4.07 21.93 12.87
N GLN A 186 -4.20 20.68 13.31
CA GLN A 186 -3.32 20.03 14.28
C GLN A 186 -2.22 19.17 13.63
N GLU A 187 -2.25 18.98 12.30
CA GLU A 187 -1.18 18.26 11.60
C GLU A 187 0.02 19.17 11.31
N LYS A 188 1.12 18.93 12.02
CA LYS A 188 2.39 19.63 11.78
C LYS A 188 2.85 19.44 10.32
N TYR A 189 3.34 20.52 9.71
CA TYR A 189 3.72 20.60 8.29
C TYR A 189 2.55 20.53 7.28
N ASN A 190 1.30 20.47 7.73
CA ASN A 190 0.14 20.71 6.89
C ASN A 190 0.07 22.21 6.51
N ILE A 191 -0.38 22.52 5.28
CA ILE A 191 -0.75 23.87 4.85
C ILE A 191 -2.26 23.83 4.58
N ILE A 192 -3.04 24.47 5.46
CA ILE A 192 -4.52 24.34 5.48
C ILE A 192 -5.10 24.79 4.14
N GLY A 193 -5.86 23.92 3.47
CA GLY A 193 -6.49 24.25 2.18
C GLY A 193 -5.57 24.12 0.96
N LEU A 194 -4.30 23.76 1.13
CA LEU A 194 -3.34 23.53 0.04
C LEU A 194 -2.80 22.09 0.02
N SER A 195 -2.37 21.56 1.18
CA SER A 195 -1.74 20.25 1.24
C SER A 195 -2.71 19.10 0.89
N PRO A 196 -2.21 18.00 0.30
CA PRO A 196 -3.04 16.85 -0.06
C PRO A 196 -3.55 16.12 1.19
N SER A 197 -4.80 15.65 1.14
CA SER A 197 -5.38 14.78 2.15
C SER A 197 -4.81 13.35 2.09
N LYS A 198 -5.01 12.57 3.16
CA LYS A 198 -4.70 11.13 3.17
C LYS A 198 -5.41 10.38 2.03
N LEU A 199 -6.63 10.81 1.69
CA LEU A 199 -7.42 10.32 0.57
C LEU A 199 -6.75 10.61 -0.79
N ALA A 200 -6.25 11.84 -0.99
CA ALA A 200 -5.48 12.17 -2.20
C ALA A 200 -4.20 11.33 -2.32
N SER A 201 -3.46 11.15 -1.21
CA SER A 201 -2.26 10.32 -1.18
C SER A 201 -2.55 8.85 -1.51
N LYS A 202 -3.64 8.26 -0.97
CA LYS A 202 -4.08 6.90 -1.32
C LYS A 202 -4.50 6.78 -2.79
N PHE A 203 -5.23 7.78 -3.30
CA PHE A 203 -5.75 7.77 -4.67
C PHE A 203 -4.65 7.97 -5.72
N ASN A 204 -3.72 8.91 -5.51
CA ASN A 204 -2.63 9.19 -6.45
C ASN A 204 -1.60 8.05 -6.48
N ASN A 205 -1.30 7.41 -5.34
CA ASN A 205 -0.37 6.28 -5.25
C ASN A 205 -1.07 4.91 -5.41
N ASN A 206 -2.26 4.88 -6.02
CA ASN A 206 -3.06 3.67 -6.13
C ASN A 206 -2.36 2.62 -7.01
N LYS A 207 -2.40 1.35 -6.59
CA LYS A 207 -1.86 0.20 -7.34
C LYS A 207 -2.61 -0.08 -8.65
N TYR A 208 -3.78 0.53 -8.84
CA TYR A 208 -4.64 0.47 -10.03
C TYR A 208 -4.57 1.76 -10.88
N SER A 209 -3.43 2.46 -10.88
CA SER A 209 -3.21 3.69 -11.65
C SER A 209 -3.44 3.51 -13.15
N ASP A 210 -3.20 2.31 -13.69
CA ASP A 210 -3.46 1.94 -15.08
C ASP A 210 -4.97 1.97 -15.41
N PHE A 211 -5.83 1.47 -14.53
CA PHE A 211 -7.28 1.57 -14.67
C PHE A 211 -7.77 3.02 -14.58
N ILE A 212 -7.23 3.81 -13.63
CA ILE A 212 -7.55 5.24 -13.49
C ILE A 212 -7.11 6.02 -14.73
N PHE A 213 -5.87 5.82 -15.20
CA PHE A 213 -5.35 6.43 -16.42
C PHE A 213 -6.16 6.03 -17.66
N LYS A 214 -6.57 4.76 -17.78
CA LYS A 214 -7.43 4.26 -18.86
C LYS A 214 -8.82 4.90 -18.83
N ALA A 215 -9.40 5.14 -17.64
CA ALA A 215 -10.66 5.85 -17.53
C ALA A 215 -10.52 7.34 -17.90
N LEU A 216 -9.47 8.01 -17.40
CA LEU A 216 -9.14 9.40 -17.77
C LEU A 216 -8.84 9.58 -19.26
N SER A 217 -8.31 8.55 -19.96
CA SER A 217 -7.98 8.62 -21.40
C SER A 217 -9.12 8.17 -22.31
N THR A 218 -9.84 7.09 -21.98
CA THR A 218 -10.91 6.52 -22.82
C THR A 218 -12.35 6.90 -22.43
N GLY A 219 -12.60 7.21 -21.15
CA GLY A 219 -13.91 7.56 -20.61
C GLY A 219 -14.71 6.34 -20.15
N LYS A 220 -14.16 5.14 -20.35
CA LYS A 220 -14.73 3.87 -19.89
C LYS A 220 -14.15 3.55 -18.52
N ILE A 221 -15.03 3.30 -17.55
CA ILE A 221 -14.65 2.92 -16.19
C ILE A 221 -14.70 1.39 -16.11
N ASP A 222 -13.53 0.78 -16.16
CA ASP A 222 -13.33 -0.64 -15.88
C ASP A 222 -12.88 -0.77 -14.41
N ILE A 223 -13.69 -1.37 -13.54
CA ILE A 223 -13.29 -1.59 -12.15
C ILE A 223 -12.37 -2.83 -12.06
N PRO A 224 -11.15 -2.72 -11.52
CA PRO A 224 -10.26 -3.85 -11.31
C PRO A 224 -10.88 -4.89 -10.38
N LYS A 225 -10.44 -6.14 -10.51
CA LYS A 225 -10.80 -7.22 -9.58
C LYS A 225 -9.64 -7.54 -8.65
N GLN A 226 -9.96 -7.93 -7.43
CA GLN A 226 -9.01 -8.43 -6.44
C GLN A 226 -9.37 -9.84 -5.99
N GLU A 227 -8.33 -10.59 -5.60
CA GLU A 227 -8.45 -11.91 -4.99
C GLU A 227 -8.97 -11.74 -3.55
N VAL A 228 -10.16 -12.27 -3.26
CA VAL A 228 -10.72 -12.33 -1.91
C VAL A 228 -10.67 -13.79 -1.44
N ILE A 229 -9.98 -14.05 -0.34
CA ILE A 229 -9.92 -15.38 0.27
C ILE A 229 -11.27 -15.65 0.96
N ILE A 230 -11.91 -16.75 0.57
CA ILE A 230 -13.10 -17.29 1.25
C ILE A 230 -12.63 -18.35 2.26
N PRO A 231 -13.20 -18.39 3.48
CA PRO A 231 -12.90 -19.45 4.43
C PRO A 231 -13.09 -20.86 3.85
N LEU A 232 -12.10 -21.74 4.05
CA LEU A 232 -12.24 -23.17 3.74
C LEU A 232 -13.15 -23.88 4.74
N ASN A 233 -13.34 -23.31 5.94
CA ASN A 233 -14.09 -23.88 7.06
C ASN A 233 -13.56 -25.28 7.47
N ILE A 234 -12.23 -25.46 7.41
CA ILE A 234 -11.56 -26.68 7.84
C ILE A 234 -11.32 -26.63 9.35
N ASP A 235 -11.59 -27.73 10.04
CA ASP A 235 -11.15 -27.98 11.42
C ASP A 235 -9.83 -28.76 11.41
N MET A 236 -8.78 -28.15 11.99
CA MET A 236 -7.45 -28.74 12.09
C MET A 236 -7.42 -30.01 12.94
N LYS A 237 -8.40 -30.23 13.84
CA LYS A 237 -8.53 -31.48 14.58
C LYS A 237 -8.78 -32.67 13.67
N ILE A 238 -9.55 -32.51 12.60
CA ILE A 238 -9.80 -33.58 11.62
C ILE A 238 -8.48 -34.02 10.97
N ILE A 239 -7.58 -33.07 10.70
CA ILE A 239 -6.24 -33.38 10.17
C ILE A 239 -5.41 -34.14 11.22
N GLN A 240 -5.40 -33.67 12.48
CA GLN A 240 -4.70 -34.32 13.59
C GLN A 240 -5.20 -35.76 13.84
N GLU A 241 -6.52 -35.97 13.87
CA GLU A 241 -7.15 -37.28 14.02
C GLU A 241 -6.78 -38.23 12.88
N ARG A 242 -6.76 -37.75 11.63
CA ARG A 242 -6.36 -38.54 10.46
C ARG A 242 -4.88 -38.92 10.48
N LEU A 243 -4.02 -38.06 11.02
CA LEU A 243 -2.60 -38.39 11.24
C LEU A 243 -2.43 -39.43 12.35
N ALA A 244 -3.18 -39.32 13.45
CA ALA A 244 -3.18 -40.30 14.53
C ALA A 244 -3.66 -41.69 14.06
N MET A 245 -4.62 -41.76 13.13
CA MET A 245 -5.04 -43.03 12.48
C MET A 245 -3.94 -43.68 11.62
N ALA A 246 -2.86 -42.96 11.31
CA ALA A 246 -1.68 -43.46 10.61
C ALA A 246 -0.45 -43.57 11.53
N ASP A 247 -0.67 -43.66 12.85
CA ASP A 247 0.34 -43.68 13.92
C ASP A 247 1.26 -42.44 13.99
N ILE A 248 0.86 -41.32 13.36
CA ILE A 248 1.58 -40.04 13.38
C ILE A 248 1.01 -39.14 14.48
N ILE A 249 1.46 -39.37 15.71
CA ILE A 249 1.06 -38.58 16.88
C ILE A 249 1.70 -37.19 16.83
N THR A 250 0.86 -36.15 16.77
CA THR A 250 1.26 -34.74 16.66
C THR A 250 0.35 -33.84 17.49
N SER A 251 0.80 -32.63 17.80
CA SER A 251 0.02 -31.56 18.44
C SER A 251 -0.25 -30.42 17.47
N ILE A 252 -1.38 -29.73 17.64
CA ILE A 252 -1.65 -28.44 17.00
C ILE A 252 -1.01 -27.35 17.84
N GLU A 253 -0.06 -26.60 17.28
CA GLU A 253 0.60 -25.46 17.91
C GLU A 253 0.00 -24.15 17.39
N PRO A 254 -0.78 -23.39 18.20
CA PRO A 254 -1.33 -22.10 17.78
C PRO A 254 -0.30 -20.97 17.90
N ARG A 255 -0.29 -20.05 16.93
CA ARG A 255 0.60 -18.89 16.89
C ARG A 255 -0.13 -17.66 16.34
N ASP A 256 -0.07 -16.55 17.05
CA ASP A 256 -0.68 -15.29 16.61
C ASP A 256 0.09 -14.67 15.43
N LEU A 257 -0.63 -14.07 14.49
CA LEU A 257 -0.11 -13.38 13.32
C LEU A 257 -0.33 -11.87 13.42
N THR A 258 0.52 -11.08 12.75
CA THR A 258 0.49 -9.61 12.76
C THR A 258 -0.79 -9.01 12.17
N ASN A 259 -1.58 -9.79 11.42
CA ASN A 259 -2.88 -9.42 10.86
C ASN A 259 -4.07 -9.79 11.77
N GLY A 260 -3.81 -10.16 13.03
CA GLY A 260 -4.85 -10.54 14.00
C GLY A 260 -5.40 -11.96 13.87
N LYS A 261 -4.96 -12.73 12.86
CA LYS A 261 -5.33 -14.14 12.68
C LYS A 261 -4.39 -15.05 13.47
N LYS A 262 -4.70 -16.34 13.51
CA LYS A 262 -3.83 -17.38 14.09
C LYS A 262 -3.40 -18.37 13.02
N ALA A 263 -2.14 -18.77 13.09
CA ALA A 263 -1.63 -19.99 12.47
C ALA A 263 -1.81 -21.17 13.43
N TYR A 264 -2.02 -22.36 12.86
CA TYR A 264 -2.21 -23.62 13.56
C TYR A 264 -1.29 -24.65 12.92
N ASP A 265 -0.14 -24.87 13.55
CA ASP A 265 0.96 -25.65 12.99
C ASP A 265 0.88 -27.11 13.48
N ILE A 266 0.88 -28.08 12.55
CA ILE A 266 1.04 -29.53 12.81
C ILE A 266 2.34 -29.97 12.18
N LYS A 267 3.35 -30.27 13.00
CA LYS A 267 4.70 -30.65 12.56
C LYS A 267 4.81 -32.17 12.39
N LEU A 268 5.07 -32.61 11.17
CA LEU A 268 5.30 -34.02 10.82
C LEU A 268 6.79 -34.37 10.94
N SER A 269 7.67 -33.41 10.64
CA SER A 269 9.10 -33.45 10.94
C SER A 269 9.73 -32.06 10.90
N LYS A 270 11.07 -31.98 10.95
CA LYS A 270 11.82 -30.71 10.94
C LYS A 270 11.55 -29.83 9.72
N ILE A 271 11.14 -30.42 8.59
CA ILE A 271 10.89 -29.66 7.35
C ILE A 271 9.49 -29.90 6.73
N VAL A 272 8.73 -30.86 7.27
CA VAL A 272 7.35 -31.14 6.81
C VAL A 272 6.37 -30.68 7.88
N MET A 273 5.49 -29.74 7.52
CA MET A 273 4.57 -29.07 8.43
C MET A 273 3.28 -28.69 7.70
N ILE A 274 2.14 -28.91 8.32
CA ILE A 274 0.84 -28.40 7.87
C ILE A 274 0.52 -27.16 8.70
N GLU A 275 0.24 -26.03 8.05
CA GLU A 275 -0.19 -24.77 8.68
C GLU A 275 -1.62 -24.47 8.23
N GLY A 276 -2.55 -24.32 9.18
CA GLY A 276 -3.85 -23.69 8.92
C GLY A 276 -3.84 -22.24 9.39
N ILE A 277 -4.23 -21.28 8.54
CA ILE A 277 -4.38 -19.87 8.94
C ILE A 277 -5.87 -19.52 9.00
N GLY A 278 -6.33 -18.95 10.13
CA GLY A 278 -7.73 -18.51 10.28
C GLY A 278 -8.00 -17.84 11.63
N ASN A 279 -9.28 -17.62 11.92
CA ASN A 279 -9.72 -16.96 13.16
C ASN A 279 -9.86 -17.96 14.33
N SER A 280 -10.07 -19.24 14.03
CA SER A 280 -10.06 -20.34 15.00
C SER A 280 -9.54 -21.62 14.35
N GLN A 281 -9.09 -22.61 15.14
CA GLN A 281 -8.63 -23.91 14.62
C GLN A 281 -9.74 -24.68 13.87
N ASN A 282 -11.00 -24.32 14.15
CA ASN A 282 -12.23 -24.87 13.57
C ASN A 282 -12.70 -24.09 12.32
N ASN A 283 -12.07 -22.95 12.01
CA ASN A 283 -12.42 -22.09 10.88
C ASN A 283 -11.14 -21.52 10.25
N VAL A 284 -10.45 -22.42 9.53
CA VAL A 284 -9.27 -22.11 8.73
C VAL A 284 -9.68 -21.55 7.36
N GLU A 285 -9.00 -20.48 6.94
CA GLU A 285 -9.19 -19.78 5.68
C GLU A 285 -8.24 -20.24 4.58
N SER A 286 -7.04 -20.67 4.95
CA SER A 286 -6.08 -21.28 4.02
C SER A 286 -5.30 -22.38 4.71
N LEU A 287 -5.14 -23.51 4.04
CA LEU A 287 -4.28 -24.60 4.47
C LEU A 287 -2.98 -24.56 3.66
N SER A 288 -1.84 -24.80 4.28
CA SER A 288 -0.53 -24.87 3.64
C SER A 288 0.20 -26.14 4.09
N LEU A 289 0.89 -26.80 3.17
CA LEU A 289 1.86 -27.84 3.48
C LEU A 289 3.25 -27.36 3.08
N GLN A 290 4.12 -27.16 4.07
CA GLN A 290 5.56 -27.04 3.86
C GLN A 290 6.15 -28.45 3.77
N PHE A 291 7.07 -28.68 2.83
CA PHE A 291 7.82 -29.93 2.68
C PHE A 291 9.14 -29.73 1.92
N GLY A 292 10.01 -30.75 1.90
CA GLY A 292 11.23 -30.74 1.08
C GLY A 292 11.14 -31.69 -0.11
N MET A 293 11.44 -31.21 -1.32
CA MET A 293 11.61 -32.07 -2.50
C MET A 293 12.98 -32.75 -2.49
N VAL A 294 13.18 -33.68 -1.56
CA VAL A 294 14.44 -34.42 -1.33
C VAL A 294 14.24 -35.94 -1.43
N SER A 295 15.34 -36.68 -1.53
CA SER A 295 15.34 -38.15 -1.66
C SER A 295 15.36 -38.91 -0.32
N GLU A 296 15.27 -38.22 0.82
CA GLU A 296 15.34 -38.87 2.14
C GLU A 296 14.04 -39.61 2.46
N PRO A 297 14.06 -40.94 2.71
CA PRO A 297 12.84 -41.74 2.80
C PRO A 297 11.82 -41.28 3.85
N LYS A 298 12.29 -40.83 5.04
CA LYS A 298 11.38 -40.33 6.07
C LYS A 298 10.64 -39.07 5.60
N ILE A 299 11.35 -38.12 5.01
CA ILE A 299 10.75 -36.87 4.51
C ILE A 299 9.74 -37.17 3.39
N ILE A 300 10.02 -38.15 2.52
CA ILE A 300 9.06 -38.60 1.50
C ILE A 300 7.78 -39.13 2.15
N ILE A 301 7.89 -40.01 3.16
CA ILE A 301 6.73 -40.56 3.89
C ILE A 301 5.93 -39.45 4.57
N ASP A 302 6.60 -38.57 5.33
CA ASP A 302 5.98 -37.42 5.99
C ASP A 302 5.25 -36.52 4.98
N THR A 303 5.86 -36.27 3.82
CA THR A 303 5.30 -35.44 2.74
C THR A 303 4.06 -36.10 2.11
N VAL A 304 4.09 -37.41 1.85
CA VAL A 304 2.95 -38.15 1.31
C VAL A 304 1.80 -38.19 2.31
N ALA A 305 2.08 -38.37 3.61
CA ALA A 305 1.07 -38.24 4.66
C ALA A 305 0.46 -36.83 4.66
N GLY A 306 1.29 -35.79 4.61
CA GLY A 306 0.88 -34.39 4.50
C GLY A 306 -0.02 -34.12 3.29
N PHE A 307 0.34 -34.60 2.10
CA PHE A 307 -0.50 -34.51 0.90
C PHE A 307 -1.83 -35.24 1.09
N GLY A 308 -1.81 -36.45 1.67
CA GLY A 308 -3.00 -37.25 1.91
C GLY A 308 -4.00 -36.54 2.82
N VAL A 309 -3.59 -36.11 4.01
CA VAL A 309 -4.50 -35.46 4.97
C VAL A 309 -4.93 -34.06 4.52
N SER A 310 -4.06 -33.30 3.85
CA SER A 310 -4.41 -31.99 3.30
C SER A 310 -5.38 -32.10 2.12
N SER A 311 -5.32 -33.19 1.35
CA SER A 311 -6.30 -33.49 0.29
C SER A 311 -7.62 -34.00 0.88
N PHE A 312 -7.57 -34.79 1.96
CA PHE A 312 -8.74 -35.40 2.60
C PHE A 312 -9.78 -34.37 3.05
N VAL A 313 -9.33 -33.22 3.58
CA VAL A 313 -10.21 -32.13 4.05
C VAL A 313 -10.73 -31.20 2.93
N MET A 314 -10.48 -31.52 1.67
CA MET A 314 -10.92 -30.71 0.51
C MET A 314 -12.20 -31.30 -0.12
N PRO A 315 -13.03 -30.51 -0.82
CA PRO A 315 -14.31 -30.98 -1.37
C PRO A 315 -14.22 -32.14 -2.39
N ASN A 316 -13.06 -32.40 -2.97
CA ASN A 316 -12.84 -33.49 -3.94
C ASN A 316 -11.48 -34.20 -3.69
N PRO A 317 -11.32 -35.00 -2.61
CA PRO A 317 -10.02 -35.48 -2.14
C PRO A 317 -9.16 -36.17 -3.20
N ASP A 318 -9.70 -37.15 -3.92
CA ASP A 318 -8.96 -37.93 -4.93
C ASP A 318 -8.48 -37.05 -6.09
N LYS A 319 -9.32 -36.09 -6.51
CA LYS A 319 -8.99 -35.15 -7.58
C LYS A 319 -7.91 -34.18 -7.14
N THR A 320 -7.99 -33.69 -5.90
CA THR A 320 -6.98 -32.85 -5.27
C THR A 320 -5.64 -33.57 -5.18
N PHE A 321 -5.60 -34.78 -4.61
CA PHE A 321 -4.37 -35.57 -4.47
C PHE A 321 -3.75 -35.90 -5.84
N LYS A 322 -4.58 -36.27 -6.83
CA LYS A 322 -4.13 -36.51 -8.21
C LYS A 322 -3.54 -35.25 -8.86
N GLU A 323 -4.09 -34.08 -8.58
CA GLU A 323 -3.58 -32.81 -9.12
C GLU A 323 -2.26 -32.40 -8.47
N ILE A 324 -2.13 -32.53 -7.14
CA ILE A 324 -0.88 -32.30 -6.39
C ILE A 324 0.26 -33.12 -6.97
N ASN A 325 0.05 -34.42 -7.23
CA ASN A 325 1.08 -35.29 -7.81
C ASN A 325 1.57 -34.78 -9.18
N LYS A 326 0.67 -34.31 -10.07
CA LYS A 326 1.06 -33.68 -11.34
C LYS A 326 1.84 -32.39 -11.13
N MET A 327 1.45 -31.56 -10.15
CA MET A 327 2.12 -30.31 -9.84
C MET A 327 3.56 -30.57 -9.35
N VAL A 328 3.75 -31.54 -8.45
CA VAL A 328 5.07 -31.96 -7.95
C VAL A 328 5.94 -32.53 -9.07
N GLU A 329 5.40 -33.40 -9.94
CA GLU A 329 6.13 -33.93 -11.10
C GLU A 329 6.56 -32.81 -12.08
N LYS A 330 5.65 -31.88 -12.37
CA LYS A 330 5.91 -30.70 -13.20
C LYS A 330 6.93 -29.75 -12.55
N ALA A 331 6.94 -29.63 -11.22
CA ALA A 331 7.94 -28.86 -10.48
C ALA A 331 9.33 -29.48 -10.60
N GLY A 332 9.45 -30.80 -10.35
CA GLY A 332 10.70 -31.55 -10.51
C GLY A 332 11.33 -31.42 -11.91
N LYS A 333 10.49 -31.39 -12.95
CA LYS A 333 10.95 -31.12 -14.33
C LYS A 333 11.44 -29.68 -14.53
N GLN A 334 10.79 -28.68 -13.93
CA GLN A 334 11.16 -27.27 -14.06
C GLN A 334 12.38 -26.85 -13.22
N MET A 335 12.60 -27.45 -12.04
CA MET A 335 13.78 -27.16 -11.19
C MET A 335 15.12 -27.42 -11.88
N LYS A 336 15.15 -28.24 -12.94
CA LYS A 336 16.33 -28.42 -13.79
C LYS A 336 16.81 -27.13 -14.47
N LYS A 337 15.93 -26.13 -14.62
CA LYS A 337 16.18 -24.88 -15.36
C LYS A 337 15.88 -23.59 -14.59
N LYS A 338 15.19 -23.66 -13.46
CA LYS A 338 14.77 -22.51 -12.65
C LYS A 338 15.09 -22.75 -11.17
N ASP A 339 15.49 -21.70 -10.48
CA ASP A 339 15.76 -21.78 -9.04
C ASP A 339 14.51 -21.56 -8.17
N ILE A 340 13.51 -20.85 -8.70
CA ILE A 340 12.16 -20.77 -8.15
C ILE A 340 11.18 -21.30 -9.18
N VAL A 341 10.30 -22.21 -8.76
CA VAL A 341 9.22 -22.75 -9.58
C VAL A 341 7.88 -22.49 -8.92
N GLU A 342 6.96 -21.85 -9.64
CA GLU A 342 5.57 -21.64 -9.22
C GLU A 342 4.64 -22.37 -10.19
N ILE A 343 3.64 -23.08 -9.64
CA ILE A 343 2.62 -23.80 -10.38
C ILE A 343 1.28 -23.60 -9.67
N THR A 344 0.29 -23.10 -10.40
CA THR A 344 -1.08 -22.97 -9.92
C THR A 344 -1.99 -23.95 -10.67
N SER A 345 -2.94 -24.57 -9.98
CA SER A 345 -4.01 -25.39 -10.57
C SER A 345 -5.31 -25.22 -9.78
N ASN A 346 -6.45 -25.57 -10.36
CA ASN A 346 -7.77 -25.42 -9.73
C ASN A 346 -8.51 -26.76 -9.66
N VAL A 347 -9.07 -27.07 -8.49
CA VAL A 347 -9.84 -28.29 -8.21
C VAL A 347 -11.21 -27.90 -7.67
N GLY A 348 -12.14 -27.63 -8.58
CA GLY A 348 -13.43 -27.03 -8.22
C GLY A 348 -13.24 -25.54 -7.94
N ASP A 349 -13.67 -25.10 -6.76
CA ASP A 349 -13.50 -23.76 -6.21
C ASP A 349 -12.18 -23.58 -5.41
N ILE A 350 -11.41 -24.65 -5.22
CA ILE A 350 -10.11 -24.60 -4.54
C ILE A 350 -8.97 -24.35 -5.53
N THR A 351 -8.21 -23.29 -5.30
CA THR A 351 -6.93 -23.03 -5.95
C THR A 351 -5.80 -23.68 -5.16
N LEU A 352 -4.99 -24.47 -5.86
CA LEU A 352 -3.76 -25.08 -5.40
C LEU A 352 -2.57 -24.28 -5.95
N GLN A 353 -1.70 -23.79 -5.08
CA GLN A 353 -0.48 -23.09 -5.46
C GLN A 353 0.74 -23.82 -4.88
N LEU A 354 1.59 -24.37 -5.74
CA LEU A 354 2.86 -24.98 -5.38
C LEU A 354 4.00 -24.01 -5.72
N LYS A 355 4.77 -23.60 -4.71
CA LYS A 355 6.02 -22.84 -4.85
C LYS A 355 7.19 -23.67 -4.35
N VAL A 356 8.26 -23.78 -5.14
CA VAL A 356 9.44 -24.59 -4.84
C VAL A 356 10.71 -23.74 -4.99
N PHE A 357 11.56 -23.79 -3.97
CA PHE A 357 12.81 -23.05 -3.85
C PHE A 357 14.00 -24.02 -3.92
N LYS A 358 14.54 -24.22 -5.12
CA LYS A 358 15.68 -25.12 -5.36
C LYS A 358 16.95 -24.62 -4.65
N ASN A 359 17.16 -23.31 -4.62
CA ASN A 359 18.25 -22.66 -3.89
C ASN A 359 18.16 -22.83 -2.36
N MET A 360 16.99 -23.22 -1.83
CA MET A 360 16.76 -23.56 -0.42
C MET A 360 16.67 -25.09 -0.22
N GLY A 361 17.42 -25.87 -0.99
CA GLY A 361 17.45 -27.33 -0.87
C GLY A 361 16.17 -28.04 -1.34
N GLY A 362 15.35 -27.38 -2.16
CA GLY A 362 14.06 -27.91 -2.61
C GLY A 362 12.92 -27.69 -1.61
N LEU A 363 13.07 -26.77 -0.65
CA LEU A 363 11.99 -26.34 0.24
C LEU A 363 10.79 -25.88 -0.59
N SER A 364 9.61 -26.39 -0.24
CA SER A 364 8.39 -26.31 -1.02
C SER A 364 7.20 -25.96 -0.14
N TYR A 365 6.28 -25.18 -0.70
CA TYR A 365 5.03 -24.78 -0.08
C TYR A 365 3.89 -25.10 -1.05
N LEU A 366 2.96 -25.96 -0.64
CA LEU A 366 1.71 -26.21 -1.31
C LEU A 366 0.59 -25.53 -0.52
N THR A 367 0.02 -24.46 -1.07
CA THR A 367 -1.07 -23.69 -0.46
C THR A 367 -2.40 -24.05 -1.12
N PHE A 368 -3.42 -24.23 -0.29
CA PHE A 368 -4.81 -24.43 -0.64
C PHE A 368 -5.60 -23.18 -0.21
N LYS A 369 -6.28 -22.54 -1.16
CA LYS A 369 -7.15 -21.38 -0.91
C LYS A 369 -8.42 -21.52 -1.73
N LYS A 370 -9.55 -21.10 -1.17
CA LYS A 370 -10.74 -20.77 -1.96
C LYS A 370 -10.71 -19.28 -2.24
N VAL A 371 -10.76 -18.90 -3.50
CA VAL A 371 -10.60 -17.49 -3.92
C VAL A 371 -11.75 -17.05 -4.79
N GLU A 372 -12.22 -15.83 -4.58
CA GLU A 372 -13.24 -15.18 -5.41
C GLU A 372 -12.71 -13.84 -5.94
N TRP A 373 -12.85 -13.63 -7.24
CA TRP A 373 -12.41 -12.41 -7.90
C TRP A 373 -13.51 -11.35 -7.88
N LYS A 374 -13.56 -10.58 -6.79
CA LYS A 374 -14.53 -9.49 -6.60
C LYS A 374 -14.03 -8.19 -7.23
N PRO A 375 -14.90 -7.32 -7.76
CA PRO A 375 -14.56 -5.93 -8.02
C PRO A 375 -13.96 -5.31 -6.76
N VAL A 376 -12.95 -4.45 -6.91
CA VAL A 376 -12.41 -3.66 -5.81
C VAL A 376 -13.47 -2.66 -5.37
N ASP A 377 -13.75 -2.61 -4.08
CA ASP A 377 -14.65 -1.62 -3.49
C ASP A 377 -13.83 -0.39 -3.08
N PHE A 378 -13.90 0.66 -3.89
CA PHE A 378 -13.25 1.94 -3.59
C PHE A 378 -14.09 2.87 -2.71
N SER A 379 -15.27 2.44 -2.22
CA SER A 379 -16.13 3.27 -1.38
C SER A 379 -15.79 3.19 0.12
N VAL A 380 -15.00 2.19 0.53
CA VAL A 380 -14.56 1.98 1.91
C VAL A 380 -13.24 2.70 2.17
N GLU A 381 -13.16 3.41 3.30
CA GLU A 381 -11.92 4.04 3.76
C GLU A 381 -11.12 3.04 4.61
N GLU A 382 -10.20 2.29 3.96
CA GLU A 382 -9.34 1.26 4.59
C GLU A 382 -8.37 1.79 5.67
#